data_AF-A0A844FHE2-F1
#
_entry.id   AF-A0A844FHE2-F1
#
_cell.length_a   1.000
_cell.length_b   1.000
_cell.length_c   1.000
_cell.angle_alpha   90.00
_cell.angle_beta   90.00
_cell.angle_gamma   90.00
#
_symmetry.space_group_name_H-M   'P 1'
#
loop_
_entity.id
_entity.type
_entity.pdbx_description
1 polymer ?
#
loop_
_entity_poly.entity_id
_entity_poly.type
_entity_poly.pdbx_seq_one_letter_code
_entity_poly.pdbx_strand_id
1 'polypeptide(L)'
;MFIEIIILSIIIGLVRGGKLSRFKRVNFKKMWVLILALIIQYFLVTINFIEELHYLDEVFRFTKQLSIISYILLFIGIIINLRYRSLWVVLAGSIMNILAMIFNGWKRPILVEGIELLGFEDLGFLLEQGKLPLYTPIVEKTKLAILGDIIVLPKPYPYPHIFSLGDFIIYLGLFVLIQEIMISEDRDFGNMVQFDFISR
;
A
#
# COMPACT_ATOMS: atom_id res chain seq x y z
N MET A 1 -4.89 9.45 1.87
CA MET A 1 -5.10 8.55 0.70
C MET A 1 -5.63 7.17 1.06
N PHE A 2 -4.92 6.40 1.90
CA PHE A 2 -5.24 4.98 2.15
C PHE A 2 -6.63 4.75 2.77
N ILE A 3 -6.99 5.53 3.79
CA ILE A 3 -8.28 5.42 4.48
C ILE A 3 -9.43 5.81 3.54
N GLU A 4 -9.23 6.85 2.75
CA GLU A 4 -10.19 7.38 1.78
C GLU A 4 -10.50 6.33 0.71
N ILE A 5 -9.49 5.63 0.22
CA ILE A 5 -9.65 4.52 -0.74
C ILE A 5 -10.46 3.38 -0.12
N ILE A 6 -10.19 3.01 1.13
CA ILE A 6 -10.95 1.97 1.82
C ILE A 6 -12.42 2.38 1.94
N ILE A 7 -12.69 3.61 2.40
CA ILE A 7 -14.05 4.14 2.55
C ILE A 7 -14.76 4.16 1.20
N LEU A 8 -14.14 4.76 0.18
CA LEU A 8 -14.71 4.87 -1.17
C LEU A 8 -14.98 3.49 -1.77
N SER A 9 -14.06 2.55 -1.60
CA SER A 9 -14.21 1.18 -2.08
C SER A 9 -15.36 0.46 -1.40
N ILE A 10 -15.56 0.66 -0.10
CA ILE A 10 -16.69 0.05 0.62
C ILE A 10 -18.00 0.65 0.12
N ILE A 11 -18.10 1.98 -0.01
CA ILE A 11 -19.30 2.65 -0.51
C ILE A 11 -19.66 2.12 -1.91
N ILE A 12 -18.70 2.09 -2.83
CA ILE A 12 -18.94 1.59 -4.19
C ILE A 12 -19.27 0.09 -4.18
N GLY A 13 -18.59 -0.69 -3.33
CA GLY A 13 -18.90 -2.11 -3.15
C GLY A 13 -20.34 -2.35 -2.68
N LEU A 14 -20.85 -1.53 -1.76
CA LEU A 14 -22.24 -1.60 -1.28
C LEU A 14 -23.23 -1.22 -2.39
N VAL A 15 -22.96 -0.14 -3.13
CA VAL A 15 -23.79 0.30 -4.27
C VAL A 15 -23.87 -0.78 -5.36
N ARG A 16 -22.79 -1.55 -5.56
CA ARG A 16 -22.74 -2.69 -6.49
C ARG A 16 -23.42 -3.96 -5.96
N GLY A 17 -24.08 -3.91 -4.80
CA GLY A 17 -24.76 -5.06 -4.19
C GLY A 17 -23.85 -5.97 -3.37
N GLY A 18 -22.61 -5.58 -3.12
CA GLY A 18 -21.67 -6.30 -2.27
C GLY A 18 -22.09 -6.26 -0.79
N LYS A 19 -21.66 -7.25 0.00
CA LYS A 19 -22.03 -7.39 1.41
C LYS A 19 -20.81 -7.41 2.31
N LEU A 20 -20.80 -6.60 3.36
CA LEU A 20 -19.73 -6.60 4.38
C LEU A 20 -19.61 -7.95 5.10
N SER A 21 -20.69 -8.72 5.21
CA SER A 21 -20.66 -10.07 5.78
C SER A 21 -19.74 -11.03 5.02
N ARG A 22 -19.41 -10.76 3.74
CA ARG A 22 -18.47 -11.58 2.95
C ARG A 22 -17.04 -11.51 3.48
N PHE A 23 -16.64 -10.44 4.17
CA PHE A 23 -15.33 -10.37 4.82
C PHE A 23 -15.11 -11.47 5.87
N LYS A 24 -16.17 -11.96 6.52
CA LYS A 24 -16.08 -13.06 7.50
C LYS A 24 -15.61 -14.39 6.87
N ARG A 25 -15.71 -14.52 5.55
CA ARG A 25 -15.31 -15.72 4.78
C ARG A 25 -13.86 -15.67 4.31
N VAL A 26 -13.26 -14.49 4.41
CA VAL A 26 -11.84 -14.34 4.15
C VAL A 26 -11.08 -15.11 5.21
N ASN A 27 -10.17 -15.98 4.79
CA ASN A 27 -9.34 -16.72 5.73
C ASN A 27 -8.36 -15.73 6.39
N PHE A 28 -8.71 -15.27 7.59
CA PHE A 28 -7.90 -14.29 8.32
C PHE A 28 -6.46 -14.76 8.53
N LYS A 29 -6.23 -16.07 8.75
CA LYS A 29 -4.89 -16.65 8.90
C LYS A 29 -4.02 -16.47 7.64
N LYS A 30 -4.63 -16.32 6.47
CA LYS A 30 -3.92 -16.04 5.21
C LYS A 30 -3.75 -14.55 4.97
N MET A 31 -4.72 -13.73 5.34
CA MET A 31 -4.71 -12.28 5.07
C MET A 31 -3.98 -11.45 6.11
N TRP A 32 -3.81 -11.94 7.36
CA TRP A 32 -3.16 -11.14 8.41
C TRP A 32 -1.73 -10.73 8.04
N VAL A 33 -0.98 -11.56 7.31
CA VAL A 33 0.39 -11.24 6.88
C VAL A 33 0.39 -10.02 5.96
N LEU A 34 -0.54 -9.99 5.01
CA LEU A 34 -0.72 -8.86 4.09
C LEU A 34 -1.15 -7.60 4.86
N ILE A 35 -2.13 -7.72 5.74
CA ILE A 35 -2.64 -6.60 6.55
C ILE A 35 -1.54 -6.03 7.43
N LEU A 36 -0.77 -6.89 8.12
CA LEU A 36 0.33 -6.47 8.98
C LEU A 36 1.41 -5.73 8.16
N ALA A 37 1.77 -6.24 6.99
CA ALA A 37 2.73 -5.59 6.11
C ALA A 37 2.28 -4.18 5.69
N LEU A 38 1.01 -4.01 5.34
CA LEU A 38 0.43 -2.72 4.96
C LEU A 38 0.37 -1.76 6.15
N ILE A 39 0.02 -2.25 7.34
CA ILE A 39 0.02 -1.45 8.58
C ILE A 39 1.44 -0.94 8.88
N ILE A 40 2.45 -1.81 8.85
CA ILE A 40 3.84 -1.41 9.08
C ILE A 40 4.27 -0.35 8.05
N GLN A 41 3.98 -0.55 6.76
CA GLN A 41 4.31 0.44 5.74
C GLN A 41 3.60 1.77 5.96
N TYR A 42 2.31 1.76 6.30
CA TYR A 42 1.55 2.97 6.59
C TYR A 42 2.16 3.75 7.77
N PHE A 43 2.54 3.07 8.85
CA PHE A 43 3.21 3.71 9.98
C PHE A 43 4.60 4.23 9.61
N LEU A 44 5.41 3.45 8.87
CA LEU A 44 6.72 3.89 8.41
C LEU A 44 6.63 5.15 7.56
N VAL A 45 5.67 5.24 6.64
CA VAL A 45 5.45 6.45 5.85
C VAL A 45 5.02 7.60 6.76
N THR A 46 3.98 7.41 7.57
CA THR A 46 3.39 8.48 8.39
C THR A 46 4.38 9.06 9.40
N ILE A 47 5.17 8.23 10.08
CA ILE A 47 6.17 8.69 11.07
C ILE A 47 7.21 9.62 10.45
N ASN A 48 7.56 9.44 9.18
CA ASN A 48 8.53 10.33 8.52
C ASN A 48 7.96 11.73 8.24
N PHE A 49 6.63 11.93 8.31
CA PHE A 49 5.97 13.23 8.13
C PHE A 49 5.51 13.86 9.47
N ILE A 50 5.83 13.25 10.61
CA ILE A 50 5.55 13.82 11.94
C ILE A 50 6.80 14.56 12.42
N GLU A 51 6.74 15.89 12.43
CA GLU A 51 7.85 16.80 12.80
C GLU A 51 8.45 16.51 14.18
N GLU A 52 7.60 16.21 15.17
CA GLU A 52 8.01 15.95 16.55
C GLU A 52 8.90 14.71 16.70
N LEU A 53 8.82 13.75 15.76
CA LEU A 53 9.58 12.50 15.81
C LEU A 53 10.91 12.60 15.07
N HIS A 54 11.16 13.68 14.31
CA HIS A 54 12.39 13.88 13.55
C HIS A 54 13.65 13.93 14.41
N TYR A 55 13.52 14.33 15.68
CA TYR A 55 14.62 14.47 16.64
C TYR A 55 14.94 13.20 17.44
N LEU A 56 14.18 12.12 17.24
CA LEU A 56 14.38 10.86 17.94
C LEU A 56 15.20 9.90 17.07
N ASP A 57 16.53 10.01 17.15
CA ASP A 57 17.47 9.13 16.42
C ASP A 57 17.18 7.64 16.62
N GLU A 58 16.70 7.25 17.81
CA GLU A 58 16.33 5.86 18.13
C GLU A 58 15.12 5.36 17.34
N VAL A 59 14.18 6.23 16.96
CA VAL A 59 13.01 5.86 16.14
C VAL A 59 13.46 5.51 14.71
N PHE A 60 14.49 6.22 14.21
CA PHE A 60 14.95 6.05 12.83
C PHE A 60 16.00 4.95 12.63
N ARG A 61 16.65 4.51 13.70
CA ARG A 61 17.71 3.50 13.67
C ARG A 61 17.29 2.19 13.01
N PHE A 62 16.04 1.79 13.20
CA PHE A 62 15.49 0.51 12.70
C PHE A 62 14.54 0.67 11.51
N THR A 63 14.28 1.89 11.05
CA THR A 63 13.28 2.15 10.01
C THR A 63 13.60 1.44 8.70
N LYS A 64 14.89 1.36 8.31
CA LYS A 64 15.33 0.62 7.13
C LYS A 64 15.04 -0.87 7.24
N GLN A 65 15.38 -1.49 8.38
CA GLN A 65 15.18 -2.91 8.64
C GLN A 65 13.69 -3.25 8.69
N LEU A 66 12.90 -2.42 9.37
CA LEU A 66 11.44 -2.55 9.41
C LEU A 66 10.83 -2.40 8.00
N SER A 67 11.34 -1.48 7.18
CA SER A 67 10.92 -1.33 5.79
C SER A 67 11.21 -2.62 4.99
N ILE A 68 12.42 -3.18 5.08
CA ILE A 68 12.77 -4.45 4.42
C ILE A 68 11.84 -5.59 4.87
N ILE A 69 11.65 -5.75 6.19
CA ILE A 69 10.77 -6.77 6.75
C ILE A 69 9.34 -6.56 6.25
N SER A 70 8.86 -5.31 6.20
CA SER A 70 7.52 -5.00 5.74
C SER A 70 7.29 -5.38 4.27
N TYR A 71 8.28 -5.18 3.39
CA TYR A 71 8.21 -5.61 1.99
C TYR A 71 8.25 -7.13 1.85
N ILE A 72 9.08 -7.83 2.65
CA ILE A 72 9.11 -9.30 2.66
C ILE A 72 7.73 -9.83 3.07
N LEU A 73 7.17 -9.32 4.17
CA LEU A 73 5.82 -9.69 4.62
C LEU A 73 4.76 -9.35 3.58
N LEU A 74 4.89 -8.21 2.89
CA LEU A 74 3.98 -7.80 1.82
C LEU A 74 3.97 -8.84 0.70
N PHE A 75 5.14 -9.21 0.17
CA PHE A 75 5.23 -10.18 -0.91
C PHE A 75 4.77 -11.58 -0.49
N ILE A 76 5.11 -12.03 0.73
CA ILE A 76 4.60 -13.29 1.28
C ILE A 76 3.07 -13.24 1.38
N GLY A 77 2.52 -12.15 1.92
CA GLY A 77 1.08 -11.93 2.05
C GLY A 77 0.38 -11.92 0.69
N ILE A 78 0.97 -11.30 -0.33
CA ILE A 78 0.45 -11.31 -1.70
C ILE A 78 0.47 -12.74 -2.26
N ILE A 79 1.62 -13.44 -2.20
CA ILE A 79 1.80 -14.79 -2.75
C ILE A 79 0.79 -15.78 -2.15
N ILE A 80 0.61 -15.77 -0.82
CA ILE A 80 -0.35 -16.63 -0.11
C ILE A 80 -1.79 -16.38 -0.59
N ASN A 81 -2.10 -15.18 -1.09
CA ASN A 81 -3.44 -14.73 -1.44
C ASN A 81 -3.65 -14.49 -2.94
N LEU A 82 -2.73 -14.91 -3.84
CA LEU A 82 -2.81 -14.72 -5.30
C LEU A 82 -4.08 -15.28 -5.98
N ARG A 83 -4.92 -16.01 -5.24
CA ARG A 83 -6.28 -16.35 -5.66
C ARG A 83 -7.14 -15.13 -5.97
N TYR A 84 -6.87 -13.98 -5.35
CA TYR A 84 -7.54 -12.72 -5.62
C TYR A 84 -6.86 -12.04 -6.81
N ARG A 85 -7.63 -11.76 -7.87
CA ARG A 85 -7.07 -11.19 -9.10
C ARG A 85 -6.52 -9.78 -8.87
N SER A 86 -7.17 -9.03 -7.99
CA SER A 86 -6.73 -7.70 -7.54
C SER A 86 -5.31 -7.66 -6.96
N LEU A 87 -4.83 -8.74 -6.34
CA LEU A 87 -3.49 -8.76 -5.76
C LEU A 87 -2.37 -8.81 -6.79
N TRP A 88 -2.64 -9.17 -8.04
CA TRP A 88 -1.66 -9.00 -9.13
C TRP A 88 -1.38 -7.53 -9.42
N VAL A 89 -2.41 -6.67 -9.28
CA VAL A 89 -2.26 -5.22 -9.43
C VAL A 89 -1.44 -4.67 -8.27
N VAL A 90 -1.76 -5.08 -7.04
CA VAL A 90 -0.97 -4.70 -5.84
C VAL A 90 0.48 -5.13 -5.98
N LEU A 91 0.72 -6.35 -6.47
CA LEU A 91 2.06 -6.88 -6.72
C LEU A 91 2.84 -6.00 -7.69
N ALA A 92 2.24 -5.63 -8.82
CA ALA A 92 2.89 -4.80 -9.83
C ALA A 92 3.32 -3.44 -9.25
N GLY A 93 2.41 -2.74 -8.55
CA GLY A 93 2.74 -1.47 -7.91
C GLY A 93 3.80 -1.60 -6.81
N SER A 94 3.77 -2.70 -6.05
CA SER A 94 4.75 -2.99 -5.00
C SER A 94 6.14 -3.29 -5.57
N ILE A 95 6.21 -3.96 -6.73
CA ILE A 95 7.46 -4.17 -7.48
C ILE A 95 8.02 -2.82 -7.95
N MET A 96 7.19 -1.92 -8.46
CA MET A 96 7.63 -0.58 -8.89
C MET A 96 8.26 0.20 -7.73
N ASN A 97 7.60 0.21 -6.56
CA ASN A 97 8.11 0.90 -5.38
C ASN A 97 9.42 0.29 -4.87
N ILE A 98 9.52 -1.03 -4.73
CA ILE A 98 10.75 -1.66 -4.23
C ILE A 98 11.92 -1.48 -5.21
N LEU A 99 11.67 -1.49 -6.52
CA LEU A 99 12.71 -1.21 -7.51
C LEU A 99 13.25 0.22 -7.34
N ALA A 100 12.36 1.21 -7.23
CA ALA A 100 12.76 2.60 -6.97
C ALA A 100 13.64 2.70 -5.71
N MET A 101 13.28 2.01 -4.63
CA MET A 101 14.06 2.01 -3.40
C MET A 101 15.41 1.31 -3.55
N ILE A 102 15.45 0.08 -4.09
CA ILE A 102 16.68 -0.72 -4.22
C ILE A 102 17.73 0.05 -5.02
N PHE A 103 17.34 0.64 -6.16
CA PHE A 103 18.27 1.36 -7.02
C PHE A 103 18.77 2.68 -6.44
N ASN A 104 18.15 3.17 -5.36
CA ASN A 104 18.53 4.39 -4.65
C ASN A 104 18.92 4.13 -3.18
N GLY A 105 19.50 2.96 -2.89
CA GLY A 105 20.11 2.68 -1.58
C GLY A 105 19.11 2.30 -0.47
N TRP A 106 17.96 1.74 -0.85
CA TRP A 106 16.78 1.52 -0.01
C TRP A 106 16.09 2.81 0.44
N LYS A 107 16.26 3.89 -0.34
CA LYS A 107 15.57 5.17 -0.12
C LYS A 107 14.62 5.44 -1.27
N ARG A 108 13.45 5.93 -0.93
CA ARG A 108 12.42 6.36 -1.85
C ARG A 108 12.77 7.75 -2.40
N PRO A 109 12.98 7.90 -3.72
CA PRO A 109 13.18 9.22 -4.30
C PRO A 109 11.92 10.05 -4.16
N ILE A 110 12.03 11.31 -3.77
CA ILE A 110 10.89 12.22 -3.58
C ILE A 110 11.19 13.60 -4.17
N LEU A 111 10.17 14.21 -4.77
CA LEU A 111 10.25 15.55 -5.36
C LEU A 111 10.23 16.61 -4.25
N VAL A 112 11.28 17.42 -4.16
CA VAL A 112 11.46 18.43 -3.09
C VAL A 112 10.41 19.53 -3.22
N GLU A 113 10.21 20.03 -4.43
CA GLU A 113 9.20 21.04 -4.76
C GLU A 113 7.79 20.55 -4.38
N GLY A 114 7.57 19.23 -4.48
CA GLY A 114 6.33 18.60 -4.06
C GLY A 114 6.11 18.63 -2.56
N ILE A 115 7.17 18.57 -1.74
CA ILE A 115 7.09 18.69 -0.27
C ILE A 115 6.80 20.13 0.14
N GLU A 116 7.46 21.10 -0.50
CA GLU A 116 7.25 22.53 -0.26
C GLU A 116 5.81 22.95 -0.55
N LEU A 117 5.24 22.47 -1.66
CA LEU A 117 3.83 22.73 -2.02
C LEU A 117 2.82 22.19 -1.01
N LEU A 118 3.20 21.22 -0.18
CA LEU A 118 2.36 20.66 0.88
C LEU A 118 2.46 21.46 2.19
N GLY A 119 3.42 22.40 2.29
CA GLY A 119 3.70 23.17 3.49
C GLY A 119 4.57 22.43 4.51
N PHE A 120 5.37 21.45 4.06
CA PHE A 120 6.30 20.68 4.90
C PHE A 120 7.75 21.17 4.73
N GLU A 121 7.97 22.48 4.87
CA GLU A 121 9.27 23.13 4.60
C GLU A 121 10.41 22.53 5.44
N ASP A 122 10.17 22.25 6.72
CA ASP A 122 11.14 21.59 7.61
C ASP A 122 11.53 20.19 7.13
N LEU A 123 10.58 19.45 6.56
CA LEU A 123 10.83 18.12 6.00
C LEU A 123 11.68 18.20 4.73
N GLY A 124 11.46 19.23 3.90
CA GLY A 124 12.30 19.53 2.74
C GLY A 124 13.76 19.74 3.13
N PHE A 125 14.00 20.54 4.17
CA PHE A 125 15.35 20.77 4.70
C PHE A 125 16.00 19.49 5.26
N LEU A 126 15.27 18.69 6.03
CA LEU A 126 15.77 17.41 6.57
C LEU A 126 16.09 16.40 5.46
N LEU A 127 15.28 16.39 4.39
CA LEU A 127 15.48 15.55 3.22
C LEU A 127 16.79 15.91 2.50
N GLU A 128 17.03 17.19 2.25
CA GLU A 128 18.26 17.67 1.60
C GLU A 128 19.51 17.39 2.43
N GLN A 129 19.40 17.46 3.76
CA GLN A 129 20.46 17.07 4.69
C GLN A 129 20.66 15.54 4.79
N GLY A 130 19.83 14.74 4.12
CA GLY A 130 19.89 13.28 4.14
C GLY A 130 19.49 12.65 5.48
N LYS A 131 18.82 13.41 6.34
CA LYS A 131 18.39 12.98 7.68
C LYS A 131 17.15 12.09 7.67
N LEU A 132 16.40 12.06 6.55
CA LEU A 132 15.30 11.12 6.38
C LEU A 132 15.84 9.72 6.00
N PRO A 133 15.57 8.67 6.80
CA PRO A 133 16.17 7.35 6.60
C PRO A 133 15.62 6.62 5.38
N LEU A 134 14.35 6.85 5.03
CA LEU A 134 13.67 6.19 3.91
C LEU A 134 13.49 7.08 2.68
N TYR A 135 13.95 8.33 2.70
CA TYR A 135 13.74 9.27 1.59
C TYR A 135 15.05 9.87 1.11
N THR A 136 15.10 10.21 -0.17
CA THR A 136 16.20 10.94 -0.82
C THR A 136 15.62 11.92 -1.84
N PRO A 137 16.18 13.13 -1.99
CA PRO A 137 15.70 14.04 -3.01
C PRO A 137 15.91 13.46 -4.42
N ILE A 138 15.01 13.76 -5.34
CA ILE A 138 15.21 13.50 -6.77
C ILE A 138 16.26 14.49 -7.29
N VAL A 139 17.36 13.96 -7.80
CA VAL A 139 18.50 14.69 -8.37
C VAL A 139 18.95 13.99 -9.65
N GLU A 140 19.88 14.58 -10.41
CA GLU A 140 20.33 14.02 -11.71
C GLU A 140 20.82 12.56 -11.64
N LYS A 141 21.44 12.17 -10.52
CA LYS A 141 21.94 10.79 -10.30
C LYS A 141 20.86 9.80 -9.85
N THR A 142 19.63 10.26 -9.61
CA THR A 142 18.53 9.41 -9.12
C THR A 142 18.14 8.40 -10.18
N LYS A 143 18.13 7.12 -9.80
CA LYS A 143 17.71 6.03 -10.69
C LYS A 143 16.20 5.86 -10.61
N LEU A 144 15.54 5.59 -11.73
CA LEU A 144 14.10 5.34 -11.78
C LEU A 144 13.27 6.48 -11.14
N ALA A 145 13.67 7.75 -11.34
CA ALA A 145 12.99 8.91 -10.73
C ALA A 145 11.47 8.95 -10.99
N ILE A 146 11.02 8.45 -12.16
CA ILE A 146 9.60 8.33 -12.51
C ILE A 146 8.79 7.40 -11.59
N LEU A 147 9.46 6.49 -10.87
CA LEU A 147 8.86 5.59 -9.88
C LEU A 147 8.96 6.15 -8.45
N GLY A 148 9.58 7.31 -8.27
CA GLY A 148 9.62 8.03 -7.00
C GLY A 148 8.30 8.75 -6.70
N ASP A 149 8.31 9.50 -5.61
CA ASP A 149 7.19 10.30 -5.13
C ASP A 149 7.16 11.63 -5.86
N ILE A 150 6.36 11.67 -6.92
CA ILE A 150 6.25 12.80 -7.84
C ILE A 150 4.81 13.29 -8.00
N ILE A 151 3.81 12.52 -7.55
CA ILE A 151 2.41 12.88 -7.67
C ILE A 151 1.99 13.64 -6.41
N VAL A 152 1.80 14.94 -6.55
CA VAL A 152 1.46 15.86 -5.45
C VAL A 152 -0.05 16.12 -5.44
N LEU A 153 -0.67 15.96 -4.28
CA LEU A 153 -2.04 16.39 -4.00
C LEU A 153 -2.00 17.52 -2.97
N PRO A 154 -1.91 18.79 -3.41
CA PRO A 154 -1.85 19.92 -2.50
C PRO A 154 -3.25 20.31 -1.98
N LYS A 155 -3.30 21.31 -1.09
CA LYS A 155 -4.55 21.98 -0.71
C LYS A 155 -5.27 22.48 -1.98
N PRO A 156 -6.62 22.43 -2.06
CA PRO A 156 -7.60 22.26 -0.98
C PRO A 156 -7.93 20.81 -0.61
N TYR A 157 -7.15 19.83 -1.07
CA TYR A 157 -7.34 18.45 -0.63
C TYR A 157 -7.14 18.34 0.90
N PRO A 158 -8.07 17.70 1.67
CA PRO A 158 -8.04 17.72 3.14
C PRO A 158 -6.78 17.14 3.78
N TYR A 159 -6.13 16.19 3.11
CA TYR A 159 -4.91 15.53 3.58
C TYR A 159 -3.80 15.65 2.53
N PRO A 160 -3.11 16.79 2.44
CA PRO A 160 -2.06 17.01 1.46
C PRO A 160 -1.04 15.87 1.49
N HIS A 161 -0.73 15.29 0.33
CA HIS A 161 0.07 14.07 0.25
C HIS A 161 0.86 14.02 -1.06
N ILE A 162 2.04 13.40 -1.02
CA ILE A 162 2.84 13.08 -2.20
C ILE A 162 3.05 11.56 -2.28
N PHE A 163 2.91 10.98 -3.46
CA PHE A 163 2.99 9.53 -3.65
C PHE A 163 3.56 9.17 -5.03
N SER A 164 3.93 7.90 -5.20
CA SER A 164 4.49 7.39 -6.46
C SER A 164 3.42 6.84 -7.39
N LEU A 165 3.83 6.58 -8.63
CA LEU A 165 3.02 5.78 -9.56
C LEU A 165 2.76 4.36 -9.03
N GLY A 166 3.70 3.76 -8.30
CA GLY A 166 3.52 2.45 -7.69
C GLY A 166 2.46 2.47 -6.59
N ASP A 167 2.42 3.50 -5.75
CA ASP A 167 1.36 3.70 -4.74
C ASP A 167 -0.01 3.83 -5.39
N PHE A 168 -0.13 4.59 -6.48
CA PHE A 168 -1.38 4.70 -7.22
C PHE A 168 -1.90 3.32 -7.68
N ILE A 169 -1.01 2.49 -8.21
CA ILE A 169 -1.36 1.14 -8.66
C ILE A 169 -1.74 0.24 -7.47
N ILE A 170 -1.00 0.32 -6.35
CA ILE A 170 -1.35 -0.39 -5.11
C ILE A 170 -2.74 0.02 -4.63
N TYR A 171 -3.03 1.32 -4.61
CA TYR A 171 -4.32 1.88 -4.23
C TYR A 171 -5.46 1.38 -5.10
N LEU A 172 -5.27 1.33 -6.42
CA LEU A 172 -6.24 0.71 -7.34
C LEU A 172 -6.41 -0.78 -7.04
N GLY A 173 -5.32 -1.51 -6.81
CA GLY A 173 -5.37 -2.92 -6.45
C GLY A 173 -6.16 -3.18 -5.16
N LEU A 174 -5.94 -2.37 -4.13
CA LEU A 174 -6.66 -2.46 -2.85
C LEU A 174 -8.15 -2.09 -2.99
N PHE A 175 -8.45 -1.04 -3.78
CA PHE A 175 -9.80 -0.65 -4.13
C PHE A 175 -10.56 -1.80 -4.84
N VAL A 176 -9.92 -2.48 -5.78
CA VAL A 176 -10.53 -3.63 -6.45
C VAL A 176 -10.62 -4.84 -5.51
N LEU A 177 -9.63 -5.07 -4.64
CA LEU A 177 -9.62 -6.20 -3.69
C LEU A 177 -10.79 -6.16 -2.72
N ILE A 178 -11.07 -5.00 -2.14
CA ILE A 178 -12.20 -4.81 -1.21
C ILE A 178 -13.51 -5.15 -1.92
N GLN A 179 -13.70 -4.68 -3.16
CA GLN A 179 -14.89 -4.98 -3.95
C GLN A 179 -14.95 -6.45 -4.40
N GLU A 180 -13.82 -7.05 -4.78
CA GLU A 180 -13.72 -8.47 -5.14
C GLU A 180 -14.18 -9.34 -3.96
N ILE A 181 -13.76 -9.00 -2.73
CA ILE A 181 -14.22 -9.69 -1.52
C ILE A 181 -15.72 -9.48 -1.29
N MET A 182 -16.21 -8.23 -1.39
CA MET A 182 -17.61 -7.88 -1.11
C MET A 182 -18.60 -8.49 -2.10
N ILE A 183 -18.21 -8.63 -3.37
CA ILE A 183 -19.07 -9.12 -4.46
C ILE A 183 -18.92 -10.63 -4.67
N SER A 184 -17.83 -11.25 -4.18
CA SER A 184 -17.57 -12.68 -4.37
C SER A 184 -18.81 -13.55 -4.11
N GLU A 185 -19.26 -14.23 -5.17
CA GLU A 185 -20.38 -15.17 -5.13
C GLU A 185 -20.00 -16.40 -4.29
N ASP A 186 -21.02 -17.08 -3.79
CA ASP A 186 -20.90 -18.42 -3.21
C ASP A 186 -20.38 -19.38 -4.29
N ARG A 187 -19.06 -19.47 -4.48
CA ARG A 187 -18.47 -20.65 -5.10
C ARG A 187 -18.54 -21.79 -4.10
N ASP A 188 -19.75 -22.30 -3.89
CA ASP A 188 -19.98 -23.65 -3.37
C ASP A 188 -19.38 -24.62 -4.39
N PHE A 189 -18.12 -24.99 -4.19
CA PHE A 189 -17.62 -26.23 -4.77
C PHE A 189 -18.31 -27.39 -4.04
N GLY A 190 -19.40 -27.87 -4.63
CA GLY A 190 -19.84 -29.26 -4.46
C GLY A 190 -21.04 -29.51 -3.55
N ASN A 191 -22.22 -28.97 -3.88
CA ASN A 191 -23.40 -29.83 -3.84
C ASN A 191 -23.36 -30.67 -5.12
N MET A 192 -22.58 -31.76 -5.06
CA MET A 192 -22.75 -32.87 -6.00
C MET A 192 -24.21 -33.30 -5.88
N VAL A 193 -24.98 -33.14 -6.95
CA VAL A 193 -26.31 -33.72 -7.05
C VAL A 193 -26.14 -35.22 -6.89
N GLN A 194 -26.43 -35.76 -5.70
CA GLN A 194 -26.58 -37.20 -5.50
C GLN A 194 -27.85 -37.59 -6.25
N PHE A 195 -27.67 -38.15 -7.45
CA PHE A 195 -28.74 -38.90 -8.09
C PHE A 195 -28.89 -40.21 -7.33
N ASP A 196 -29.91 -40.31 -6.48
CA ASP A 196 -30.39 -41.58 -5.97
C ASP A 196 -31.01 -42.36 -7.13
N PHE A 197 -30.24 -43.30 -7.68
CA PHE A 197 -30.80 -44.33 -8.54
C PHE A 197 -31.57 -45.32 -7.68
N ILE A 198 -32.90 -45.16 -7.64
CA ILE A 198 -33.81 -46.20 -7.16
C ILE A 198 -33.84 -47.29 -8.23
N SER A 199 -33.07 -48.37 -8.04
CA SER A 199 -33.29 -49.62 -8.78
C SER A 199 -34.49 -50.34 -8.18
N ARG A 200 -35.53 -50.55 -9.00
CA ARG A 200 -36.64 -51.47 -8.71
C ARG A 200 -36.21 -52.93 -8.82
#